data_AF-K1U7H6-F1
#
_entry.id   AF-K1U7H6-F1
#
_cell.length_a   1.000
_cell.length_b   1.000
_cell.length_c   1.000
_cell.angle_alpha   90.00
_cell.angle_beta   90.00
_cell.angle_gamma   90.00
#
_symmetry.space_group_name_H-M   'P 1'
#
loop_
_entity.id
_entity.type
_entity.pdbx_description
1 polymer ?
#
loop_
_entity_poly.entity_id
_entity_poly.type
_entity_poly.pdbx_seq_one_letter_code
_entity_poly.pdbx_strand_id
1 'polypeptide(L)'
;DMEEEMKKNNQTQLSGKNAFKLYDTYGFPLDLTEEILEEKGFGVDEDGFKEAMEVQRKKARSARKKTNYMGADATVYEQLDKALTTKFVGYDKLISDTVVTALTTEKEVVQALVDGDKGTIVTEETPFYGTMGGQVGDKGIIVTNGGEFKVEETIHLLGGKIGHVGTVVKG
;
A
#
# COMPACT_ATOMS: atom_id res chain seq x y z
N ASP A 1 32.51 -5.44 -17.05
CA ASP A 1 32.16 -6.02 -15.73
C ASP A 1 31.46 -7.37 -15.84
N MET A 2 30.17 -7.43 -16.21
CA MET A 2 29.44 -8.72 -16.27
C MET A 2 30.03 -9.73 -17.27
N GLU A 3 30.51 -9.25 -18.43
CA GLU A 3 31.23 -10.09 -19.41
C GLU A 3 32.57 -10.62 -18.87
N GLU A 4 33.28 -9.83 -18.07
CA GLU A 4 34.56 -10.23 -17.49
C GLU A 4 34.35 -11.28 -16.39
N GLU A 5 33.28 -11.13 -15.58
CA GLU A 5 32.86 -12.15 -14.61
C GLU A 5 32.48 -13.46 -15.30
N MET A 6 31.75 -13.40 -16.42
CA MET A 6 31.40 -14.60 -17.18
C MET A 6 32.65 -15.32 -17.70
N LYS A 7 33.60 -14.58 -18.30
CA LYS A 7 34.88 -15.15 -18.77
C LYS A 7 35.68 -15.74 -17.61
N LYS A 8 35.71 -15.08 -16.45
CA LYS A 8 36.42 -15.56 -15.25
C LYS A 8 35.80 -16.83 -14.68
N ASN A 9 34.49 -16.99 -14.82
CA ASN A 9 33.73 -18.15 -14.33
C ASN A 9 33.50 -19.23 -15.41
N ASN A 10 34.11 -19.11 -16.60
CA ASN A 10 33.86 -19.98 -17.77
C ASN A 10 32.37 -20.15 -18.11
N GLN A 11 31.58 -19.10 -17.93
CA GLN A 11 30.16 -19.09 -18.26
C GLN A 11 29.96 -18.64 -19.71
N THR A 12 29.20 -19.43 -20.47
CA THR A 12 28.82 -19.11 -21.85
C THR A 12 27.47 -18.39 -21.93
N GLN A 13 26.75 -18.27 -20.81
CA GLN A 13 25.44 -17.63 -20.73
C GLN A 13 25.36 -16.61 -19.59
N LEU A 14 24.80 -15.44 -19.88
CA LEU A 14 24.51 -14.42 -18.88
C LEU A 14 23.32 -14.90 -18.05
N SER A 15 23.51 -15.05 -16.74
CA SER A 15 22.42 -15.47 -15.85
C SER A 15 21.21 -14.55 -15.98
N GLY A 16 20.01 -15.14 -15.91
CA GLY A 16 18.77 -14.38 -16.04
C GLY A 16 18.61 -13.28 -14.99
N LYS A 17 19.25 -13.42 -13.81
CA LYS A 17 19.30 -12.38 -12.77
C LYS A 17 20.11 -11.15 -13.20
N ASN A 18 21.21 -11.34 -13.93
CA ASN A 18 22.02 -10.23 -14.44
C ASN A 18 21.34 -9.56 -15.65
N ALA A 19 20.76 -10.35 -16.55
CA ALA A 19 19.91 -9.83 -17.63
C ALA A 19 18.72 -9.02 -17.06
N PHE A 20 18.09 -9.53 -15.99
CA PHE A 20 17.02 -8.82 -15.29
C PHE A 20 17.50 -7.51 -14.66
N LYS A 21 18.73 -7.47 -14.12
CA LYS A 21 19.31 -6.23 -13.59
C LYS A 21 19.54 -5.18 -14.69
N LEU A 22 20.01 -5.60 -15.86
CA LEU A 22 20.16 -4.72 -17.03
C LEU A 22 18.82 -4.12 -17.44
N TYR A 23 17.76 -4.94 -17.48
CA TYR A 23 16.41 -4.51 -17.78
C TYR A 23 15.79 -3.59 -16.71
N ASP A 24 15.75 -4.02 -15.45
CA ASP A 24 15.02 -3.34 -14.37
C ASP A 24 15.77 -2.12 -13.81
N THR A 25 17.10 -2.20 -13.69
CA THR A 25 17.90 -1.12 -13.08
C THR A 25 18.45 -0.15 -14.11
N TYR A 26 18.90 -0.65 -15.27
CA TYR A 26 19.58 0.17 -16.28
C TYR A 26 18.71 0.45 -17.51
N GLY A 27 17.52 -0.13 -17.61
CA GLY A 27 16.58 0.09 -18.71
C GLY A 27 17.02 -0.54 -20.04
N PHE A 28 17.98 -1.47 -20.01
CA PHE A 28 18.46 -2.14 -21.22
C PHE A 28 17.49 -3.26 -21.63
N PRO A 29 16.91 -3.21 -22.85
CA PRO A 29 16.01 -4.26 -23.31
C PRO A 29 16.75 -5.60 -23.42
N LEU A 30 16.01 -6.69 -23.19
CA LEU A 30 16.55 -8.05 -23.28
C LEU A 30 17.09 -8.32 -24.69
N ASP A 31 16.33 -7.93 -25.71
CA ASP A 31 16.67 -8.10 -27.13
C ASP A 31 18.06 -7.49 -27.46
N LEU A 32 18.32 -6.27 -26.99
CA LEU A 32 19.62 -5.62 -27.21
C LEU A 32 20.75 -6.30 -26.42
N THR A 33 20.43 -6.82 -25.23
CA THR A 33 21.40 -7.56 -24.41
C THR A 33 21.78 -8.87 -25.08
N GLU A 34 20.82 -9.55 -25.70
CA GLU A 34 21.01 -10.78 -26.46
C GLU A 34 21.84 -10.54 -27.71
N GLU A 35 21.50 -9.52 -28.52
CA GLU A 35 22.28 -9.14 -29.71
C GLU A 35 23.77 -8.89 -29.38
N ILE A 36 24.05 -8.12 -28.31
CA ILE A 36 25.42 -7.79 -27.91
C ILE A 36 26.20 -9.04 -27.44
N LEU A 37 25.53 -9.99 -26.79
CA LEU A 37 26.16 -11.21 -26.29
C LEU A 37 26.38 -12.22 -27.42
N GLU A 38 25.44 -12.34 -28.36
CA GLU A 38 25.56 -13.22 -29.52
C GLU A 38 26.74 -12.82 -30.41
N GLU A 39 26.95 -11.52 -30.65
CA GLU A 39 28.12 -11.01 -31.39
C GLU A 39 29.46 -11.44 -30.76
N LYS A 40 29.44 -11.70 -29.45
CA LYS A 40 30.62 -12.09 -28.66
C LYS A 40 30.67 -13.59 -28.36
N GLY A 41 29.74 -14.38 -28.88
CA GLY A 41 29.65 -15.83 -28.68
C GLY A 41 29.10 -16.26 -27.31
N PHE A 42 28.37 -15.39 -26.63
CA PHE A 42 27.67 -15.66 -25.38
C PHE A 42 26.15 -15.67 -25.60
N GLY A 43 25.41 -16.38 -24.74
CA GLY A 43 23.95 -16.36 -24.75
C GLY A 43 23.36 -15.70 -23.50
N VAL A 44 22.02 -15.65 -23.43
CA VAL A 44 21.28 -15.23 -22.24
C VAL A 44 20.46 -16.39 -21.71
N ASP A 45 20.42 -16.53 -20.38
CA ASP A 45 19.48 -17.42 -19.71
C ASP A 45 18.09 -16.75 -19.63
N GLU A 46 17.30 -16.94 -20.68
CA GLU A 46 15.93 -16.42 -20.79
C GLU A 46 15.00 -16.96 -19.70
N ASP A 47 15.16 -18.23 -19.32
CA ASP A 47 14.28 -18.87 -18.34
C ASP A 47 14.51 -18.26 -16.96
N GLY A 48 15.78 -18.07 -16.58
CA GLY A 48 16.14 -17.34 -15.37
C GLY A 48 15.67 -15.88 -15.38
N PHE A 49 15.60 -15.24 -16.56
CA PHE A 49 15.08 -13.88 -16.70
C PHE A 49 13.57 -13.84 -16.45
N LYS A 50 12.82 -14.77 -17.05
CA LYS A 50 11.37 -14.93 -16.83
C LYS A 50 11.05 -15.24 -15.37
N GLU A 51 11.83 -16.10 -14.73
CA GLU A 51 11.71 -16.38 -13.29
C GLU A 51 11.95 -15.13 -12.44
N ALA A 52 13.01 -14.36 -12.72
CA ALA A 52 13.32 -13.13 -12.01
C ALA A 52 12.20 -12.08 -12.17
N MET A 53 11.63 -11.96 -13.38
CA MET A 53 10.48 -11.11 -13.67
C MET A 53 9.25 -11.54 -12.86
N GLU A 54 8.92 -12.84 -12.80
CA GLU A 54 7.80 -13.34 -12.01
C GLU A 54 8.03 -13.16 -10.49
N VAL A 55 9.26 -13.32 -10.00
CA VAL A 55 9.60 -13.02 -8.59
C VAL A 55 9.39 -11.54 -8.29
N GLN A 56 9.85 -10.62 -9.15
CA GLN A 56 9.64 -9.19 -8.94
C GLN A 56 8.15 -8.81 -9.04
N ARG A 57 7.41 -9.41 -9.98
CA ARG A 57 5.96 -9.25 -10.12
C ARG A 57 5.20 -9.72 -8.88
N LYS A 58 5.57 -10.88 -8.32
CA LYS A 58 5.01 -11.38 -7.05
C LYS A 58 5.37 -10.48 -5.89
N LYS A 59 6.62 -10.01 -5.80
CA LYS A 59 7.06 -9.04 -4.78
C LYS A 59 6.27 -7.73 -4.87
N ALA A 60 6.07 -7.17 -6.06
CA ALA A 60 5.29 -5.96 -6.27
C ALA A 60 3.82 -6.14 -5.85
N ARG A 61 3.22 -7.30 -6.15
CA ARG A 61 1.87 -7.66 -5.69
C ARG A 61 1.80 -7.80 -4.17
N SER A 62 2.78 -8.44 -3.55
CA SER A 62 2.86 -8.61 -2.09
C SER A 62 3.17 -7.29 -1.37
N ALA A 63 3.98 -6.41 -1.96
CA ALA A 63 4.25 -5.07 -1.44
C ALA A 63 2.99 -4.20 -1.49
N ARG A 64 2.19 -4.27 -2.57
CA ARG A 64 0.85 -3.65 -2.63
C ARG A 64 -0.09 -4.16 -1.53
N LYS A 65 0.01 -5.43 -1.16
CA LYS A 65 -0.76 -6.00 -0.03
C LYS A 65 -0.31 -5.44 1.32
N LYS A 66 0.96 -5.05 1.48
CA LYS A 66 1.49 -4.46 2.72
C LYS A 66 1.24 -2.97 2.87
N THR A 67 1.09 -2.23 1.76
CA THR A 67 0.81 -0.78 1.79
C THR A 67 -0.67 -0.45 1.74
N ASN A 68 -1.53 -1.40 1.39
CA ASN A 68 -2.95 -1.27 1.62
C ASN A 68 -3.26 -1.87 2.99
N TYR A 69 -3.77 -1.05 3.90
CA TYR A 69 -4.50 -1.45 5.11
C TYR A 69 -5.74 -2.36 4.83
N MET A 70 -5.83 -2.95 3.64
CA MET A 70 -6.93 -3.76 3.11
C MET A 70 -6.52 -5.19 2.76
N GLY A 71 -5.50 -5.79 3.36
CA GLY A 71 -5.36 -7.24 3.20
C GLY A 71 -4.09 -7.91 3.67
N ALA A 72 -4.04 -8.22 4.95
CA ALA A 72 -3.65 -9.53 5.50
C ALA A 72 -3.65 -9.38 7.02
N ASP A 73 -4.26 -10.36 7.70
CA ASP A 73 -4.64 -10.41 9.12
C ASP A 73 -6.02 -9.78 9.37
N ALA A 74 -6.87 -10.51 10.10
CA ALA A 74 -8.24 -10.12 10.42
C ALA A 74 -8.22 -8.78 11.17
N THR A 75 -8.31 -7.68 10.42
CA THR A 75 -8.31 -6.35 11.01
C THR A 75 -9.57 -6.20 11.86
N VAL A 76 -9.48 -5.47 12.97
CA VAL A 76 -10.64 -5.09 13.80
C VAL A 76 -11.83 -4.57 12.97
N TYR A 77 -11.56 -4.02 11.78
CA TYR A 77 -12.56 -3.53 10.83
C TYR A 77 -13.49 -4.62 10.26
N GLU A 78 -13.10 -5.89 10.26
CA GLU A 78 -13.99 -6.98 9.84
C GLU A 78 -15.13 -7.25 10.84
N GLN A 79 -14.96 -6.81 12.09
CA GLN A 79 -15.99 -6.86 13.14
C GLN A 79 -17.02 -5.74 12.97
N LEU A 80 -16.73 -4.71 12.16
CA LEU A 80 -17.67 -3.65 11.85
C LEU A 80 -18.82 -4.19 10.99
N ASP A 81 -20.02 -3.66 11.21
CA ASP A 81 -21.19 -4.03 10.43
C ASP A 81 -20.93 -3.74 8.94
N LYS A 82 -21.17 -4.76 8.11
CA LYS A 82 -20.98 -4.73 6.66
C LYS A 82 -21.94 -3.76 5.97
N ALA A 83 -23.07 -3.45 6.60
CA ALA A 83 -24.04 -2.48 6.09
C ALA A 83 -23.57 -1.02 6.24
N LEU A 84 -22.61 -0.75 7.13
CA LEU A 84 -22.08 0.60 7.30
C LEU A 84 -21.33 1.05 6.04
N THR A 85 -21.58 2.29 5.63
CA THR A 85 -20.90 2.97 4.54
C THR A 85 -20.61 4.40 4.96
N THR A 86 -19.57 5.01 4.38
CA THR A 86 -19.29 6.43 4.58
C THR A 86 -19.45 7.18 3.27
N LYS A 87 -20.22 8.26 3.27
CA LYS A 87 -20.38 9.15 2.12
C LYS A 87 -19.30 10.22 2.12
N PHE A 88 -18.49 10.24 1.06
CA PHE A 88 -17.47 11.25 0.88
C PHE A 88 -18.10 12.56 0.36
N VAL A 89 -17.84 13.67 1.05
CA VAL A 89 -18.34 15.03 0.72
C VAL A 89 -17.20 16.04 0.52
N GLY A 90 -15.95 15.56 0.44
CA GLY A 90 -14.74 16.38 0.38
C GLY A 90 -14.52 17.13 -0.93
N TYR A 91 -15.30 16.85 -1.97
CA TYR A 91 -15.24 17.60 -3.23
C TYR A 91 -15.75 19.04 -3.08
N ASP A 92 -16.75 19.24 -2.22
CA ASP A 92 -17.43 20.53 -2.05
C ASP A 92 -17.11 21.19 -0.70
N LYS A 93 -16.70 20.40 0.30
CA LYS A 93 -16.57 20.84 1.69
C LYS A 93 -15.25 20.39 2.30
N LEU A 94 -14.64 21.25 3.12
CA LEU A 94 -13.50 20.90 3.97
C LEU A 94 -13.90 20.63 5.43
N ILE A 95 -15.15 20.96 5.79
CA ILE A 95 -15.70 20.81 7.14
C ILE A 95 -17.12 20.25 6.99
N SER A 96 -17.47 19.26 7.80
CA SER A 96 -18.82 18.69 7.84
C SER A 96 -19.19 18.22 9.23
N ASP A 97 -20.40 18.54 9.66
CA ASP A 97 -21.03 17.91 10.82
C ASP A 97 -21.62 16.56 10.38
N THR A 98 -21.40 15.52 11.18
CA THR A 98 -21.82 14.14 10.88
C THR A 98 -21.94 13.34 12.17
N VAL A 99 -22.52 12.15 12.08
CA VAL A 99 -22.59 11.17 13.18
C VAL A 99 -21.42 10.19 13.09
N VAL A 100 -20.86 9.83 14.25
CA VAL A 100 -19.93 8.70 14.39
C VAL A 100 -20.74 7.41 14.38
N THR A 101 -20.46 6.54 13.41
CA THR A 101 -21.18 5.27 13.20
C THR A 101 -20.48 4.09 13.82
N ALA A 102 -19.16 4.17 14.00
CA ALA A 102 -18.39 3.17 14.72
C ALA A 102 -17.06 3.73 15.26
N LEU A 103 -16.56 3.10 16.32
CA LEU A 103 -15.27 3.35 16.94
C LEU A 103 -14.53 2.02 17.10
N THR A 104 -13.24 2.00 16.85
CA THR A 104 -12.38 0.85 17.14
C THR A 104 -11.09 1.30 17.81
N THR A 105 -10.55 0.46 18.69
CA THR A 105 -9.11 0.51 19.01
C THR A 105 -8.34 -0.20 17.89
N GLU A 106 -7.05 -0.44 18.08
CA GLU A 106 -6.27 -1.32 17.20
C GLU A 106 -6.73 -2.79 17.27
N LYS A 107 -7.47 -3.19 18.32
CA LYS A 107 -7.77 -4.60 18.63
C LYS A 107 -9.25 -4.96 18.54
N GLU A 108 -10.15 -4.06 18.94
CA GLU A 108 -11.58 -4.36 19.07
C GLU A 108 -12.47 -3.15 18.75
N VAL A 109 -13.73 -3.44 18.41
CA VAL A 109 -14.78 -2.41 18.27
C VAL A 109 -15.21 -1.97 19.66
N VAL A 110 -15.23 -0.66 19.88
CA VAL A 110 -15.53 -0.06 21.19
C VAL A 110 -16.68 0.94 21.07
N GLN A 111 -17.26 1.30 22.21
CA GLN A 111 -18.31 2.33 22.28
C GLN A 111 -17.74 3.72 22.62
N ALA A 112 -16.50 3.79 23.10
CA ALA A 112 -15.82 5.03 23.45
C ALA A 112 -14.30 4.85 23.31
N LEU A 113 -13.61 5.95 23.03
CA LEU A 113 -12.17 6.10 23.14
C LEU A 113 -11.89 7.21 24.17
N VAL A 114 -10.89 7.04 25.02
CA VAL A 114 -10.52 8.02 26.06
C VAL A 114 -9.17 8.68 25.75
N ASP A 115 -8.81 9.70 26.53
CA ASP A 115 -7.54 10.44 26.39
C ASP A 115 -6.33 9.53 26.17
N GLY A 116 -5.62 9.78 25.06
CA GLY A 116 -4.43 9.03 24.67
C GLY A 116 -4.69 7.73 23.91
N ASP A 117 -5.95 7.29 23.79
CA ASP A 117 -6.27 6.10 23.02
C ASP A 117 -6.01 6.31 21.53
N LYS A 118 -5.35 5.31 20.94
CA LYS A 118 -5.24 5.16 19.49
C LYS A 118 -6.37 4.31 18.96
N GLY A 119 -6.98 4.78 17.89
CA GLY A 119 -8.13 4.10 17.31
C GLY A 119 -8.50 4.60 15.93
N THR A 120 -9.64 4.11 15.47
CA THR A 120 -10.25 4.51 14.21
C THR A 120 -11.68 4.96 14.44
N ILE A 121 -12.02 6.11 13.88
CA ILE A 121 -13.39 6.62 13.86
C ILE A 121 -13.98 6.41 12.47
N VAL A 122 -15.18 5.86 12.38
CA VAL A 122 -15.97 5.79 11.15
C VAL A 122 -17.16 6.71 11.30
N THR A 123 -17.44 7.51 10.28
CA THR A 123 -18.55 8.47 10.25
C THR A 123 -19.51 8.16 9.10
N GLU A 124 -20.72 8.70 9.18
CA GLU A 124 -21.73 8.60 8.11
C GLU A 124 -21.32 9.41 6.87
N GLU A 125 -20.87 10.65 7.05
CA GLU A 125 -20.28 11.48 6.01
C GLU A 125 -18.87 11.95 6.40
N THR A 126 -17.98 12.22 5.43
CA THR A 126 -16.68 12.81 5.72
C THR A 126 -16.13 13.65 4.57
N PRO A 127 -15.51 14.81 4.85
CA PRO A 127 -14.72 15.54 3.85
C PRO A 127 -13.30 14.96 3.68
N PHE A 128 -12.87 14.01 4.51
CA PHE A 128 -11.51 13.47 4.49
C PHE A 128 -11.36 12.43 3.38
N TYR A 129 -10.41 12.65 2.49
CA TYR A 129 -10.07 11.71 1.45
C TYR A 129 -9.30 10.52 2.04
N GLY A 130 -9.79 9.31 1.81
CA GLY A 130 -9.11 8.09 2.22
C GLY A 130 -7.98 7.72 1.27
N THR A 131 -6.85 7.23 1.79
CA THR A 131 -5.71 6.75 1.00
C THR A 131 -6.19 5.76 -0.09
N MET A 132 -6.10 6.18 -1.35
CA MET A 132 -6.48 5.38 -2.52
C MET A 132 -5.72 5.87 -3.77
N GLY A 133 -5.38 4.94 -4.66
CA GLY A 133 -4.76 5.28 -5.96
C GLY A 133 -3.34 5.82 -5.87
N GLY A 134 -2.64 5.61 -4.74
CA GLY A 134 -1.29 6.14 -4.50
C GLY A 134 -1.27 7.55 -3.90
N GLN A 135 -2.44 8.17 -3.69
CA GLN A 135 -2.58 9.44 -2.98
C GLN A 135 -2.63 9.21 -1.47
N VAL A 136 -1.95 10.08 -0.72
CA VAL A 136 -1.94 10.08 0.75
C VAL A 136 -3.28 10.61 1.26
N GLY A 137 -3.89 9.91 2.22
CA GLY A 137 -5.14 10.32 2.84
C GLY A 137 -5.02 11.58 3.70
N ASP A 138 -6.15 12.25 3.90
CA ASP A 138 -6.21 13.50 4.62
C ASP A 138 -5.96 13.35 6.12
N LYS A 139 -5.52 14.45 6.73
CA LYS A 139 -5.26 14.61 8.16
C LYS A 139 -6.02 15.82 8.68
N GLY A 140 -6.33 15.81 9.97
CA GLY A 140 -7.14 16.86 10.55
C GLY A 140 -7.62 16.51 11.94
N ILE A 141 -8.77 17.07 12.31
CA ILE A 141 -9.32 16.97 13.65
C ILE A 141 -10.81 16.63 13.54
N ILE A 142 -11.25 15.68 14.35
CA ILE A 142 -12.67 15.40 14.61
C ILE A 142 -12.97 15.93 16.01
N VAL A 143 -13.95 16.84 16.11
CA VAL A 143 -14.36 17.43 17.39
C VAL A 143 -15.78 16.99 17.69
N THR A 144 -16.03 16.64 18.95
CA THR A 144 -17.36 16.38 19.51
C THR A 144 -17.59 17.30 20.70
N ASN A 145 -18.79 17.27 21.29
CA ASN A 145 -19.05 18.03 22.51
C ASN A 145 -18.17 17.61 23.70
N GLY A 146 -17.71 16.36 23.73
CA GLY A 146 -16.95 15.79 24.84
C GLY A 146 -15.44 15.71 24.59
N GLY A 147 -15.01 15.71 23.32
CA GLY A 147 -13.63 15.38 23.01
C GLY A 147 -13.15 15.82 21.64
N GLU A 148 -11.83 15.72 21.46
CA GLU A 148 -11.07 16.05 20.26
C GLU A 148 -10.22 14.85 19.87
N PHE A 149 -10.32 14.44 18.61
CA PHE A 149 -9.56 13.35 18.04
C PHE A 149 -8.71 13.86 16.89
N LYS A 150 -7.40 13.62 16.97
CA LYS A 150 -6.45 14.01 15.93
C LYS A 150 -6.31 12.88 14.93
N VAL A 151 -6.77 13.14 13.70
CA VAL A 151 -6.66 12.22 12.56
C VAL A 151 -5.25 12.31 11.99
N GLU A 152 -4.52 11.21 12.06
CA GLU A 152 -3.15 11.09 11.55
C GLU A 152 -3.10 10.49 10.14
N GLU A 153 -4.12 9.70 9.79
CA GLU A 153 -4.29 9.09 8.48
C GLU A 153 -5.78 8.77 8.23
N THR A 154 -6.25 8.97 7.01
CA THR A 154 -7.58 8.53 6.58
C THR A 154 -7.44 7.41 5.56
N ILE A 155 -8.16 6.30 5.74
CA ILE A 155 -8.03 5.09 4.91
C ILE A 155 -9.39 4.61 4.40
N HIS A 156 -9.41 4.00 3.22
CA HIS A 156 -10.57 3.23 2.79
C HIS A 156 -10.61 1.86 3.48
N LEU A 157 -11.78 1.52 4.00
CA LEU A 157 -12.08 0.25 4.64
C LEU A 157 -13.05 -0.58 3.77
N LEU A 158 -13.10 -1.89 4.01
CA LEU A 158 -13.95 -2.80 3.26
C LEU A 158 -15.42 -2.36 3.34
N GLY A 159 -16.17 -2.52 2.26
CA GLY A 159 -17.59 -2.16 2.22
C GLY A 159 -17.88 -0.67 2.12
N GLY A 160 -16.95 0.14 1.59
CA GLY A 160 -17.19 1.57 1.33
C GLY A 160 -17.17 2.45 2.57
N LYS A 161 -16.58 1.96 3.66
CA LYS A 161 -16.31 2.74 4.87
C LYS A 161 -15.04 3.58 4.69
N ILE A 162 -14.99 4.73 5.35
CA ILE A 162 -13.78 5.54 5.46
C ILE A 162 -13.41 5.60 6.95
N GLY A 163 -12.20 5.15 7.26
CA GLY A 163 -11.66 5.12 8.61
C GLY A 163 -10.72 6.28 8.85
N HIS A 164 -10.94 7.01 9.94
CA HIS A 164 -10.10 8.10 10.40
C HIS A 164 -9.21 7.56 11.53
N VAL A 165 -7.96 7.22 11.22
CA VAL A 165 -7.00 6.63 12.16
C VAL A 165 -6.28 7.75 12.89
N GLY A 166 -6.16 7.65 14.20
CA GLY A 166 -5.62 8.73 14.99
C GLY A 166 -5.61 8.47 16.50
N THR A 167 -5.47 9.55 17.25
CA THR A 167 -5.37 9.52 18.72
C THR A 167 -6.36 10.51 19.34
N VAL A 168 -7.01 10.12 20.44
CA VAL A 168 -7.80 11.04 21.26
C VAL A 168 -6.86 12.02 21.96
N VAL A 169 -7.03 13.30 21.69
CA VAL A 169 -6.28 14.39 22.33
C VAL A 169 -6.98 14.86 23.60
N LYS A 170 -8.31 14.78 23.62
CA LYS A 170 -9.18 15.12 24.75
C LYS A 170 -10.49 14.32 24.66
N GLY A 171 -11.08 13.88 25.76
CA GLY A 171 -12.26 13.01 25.82
C GLY A 171 -13.01 13.07 27.14
#